data_AF-A0A922LW42-F1
#
_entry.id   AF-A0A922LW42-F1
#
_cell.length_a   1.000
_cell.length_b   1.000
_cell.length_c   1.000
_cell.angle_alpha   90.00
_cell.angle_beta   90.00
_cell.angle_gamma   90.00
#
_symmetry.space_group_name_H-M   'P 1'
#
loop_
_entity.id
_entity.type
_entity.pdbx_description
1 polymer ?
#
loop_
_entity_poly.entity_id
_entity_poly.type
_entity_poly.pdbx_seq_one_letter_code
_entity_poly.pdbx_strand_id
1 'polypeptide(L)'
;MNAYCFTYLFTINYLVVSVIEQMTDARQSYSIAIKNICQSFKESVEKVESIKKDSDTNNNNEILYNFWHVFIEKFQNEAELHENVIQETKAKVVTPLQCIVKHRRQQISRLKAFRTSTDYTLKECAEKVNELQSNYAEMYRIHREILQTKAIKDLLNAHNSYVLQLHMTNAMKAYYHKFVLPQLMQEFEGIVRENIIGFVQIFEYFCSIHTNMFDQLICNINGVQLKVREVSPDSVVSVIVHNLNKNQNPTHWQLIEYLSPDCDCPEILCSNQIIVDNLVKVELRDKFSELKRQFAELSSFMQQNVNIVDTLKTLEKRFDFDTQTEHINLNMHDDIYRKENEIRKAKIALAGIEVQESSNRYATHQEMHSHSSR
;
A
#
# COMPACT_ATOMS: atom_id res chain seq x y z
N MET A 1 22.86 -48.82 3.59
CA MET A 1 22.58 -47.39 3.87
C MET A 1 23.25 -46.53 2.80
N ASN A 2 22.49 -46.09 1.80
CA ASN A 2 23.04 -45.33 0.67
C ASN A 2 23.39 -43.91 1.11
N ALA A 3 24.61 -43.47 0.82
CA ALA A 3 25.07 -42.10 1.12
C ALA A 3 24.13 -41.03 0.56
N TYR A 4 23.44 -41.34 -0.54
CA TYR A 4 22.49 -40.47 -1.23
C TYR A 4 21.26 -40.06 -0.40
N CYS A 5 20.68 -40.95 0.40
CA CYS A 5 19.53 -40.61 1.25
C CYS A 5 19.89 -39.57 2.32
N PHE A 6 21.13 -39.63 2.82
CA PHE A 6 21.60 -38.66 3.80
C PHE A 6 21.79 -37.28 3.19
N THR A 7 22.37 -37.18 2.00
CA THR A 7 22.69 -35.88 1.43
C THR A 7 21.44 -35.12 1.02
N TYR A 8 20.43 -35.82 0.49
CA TYR A 8 19.24 -35.20 -0.09
C TYR A 8 18.37 -34.46 0.93
N LEU A 9 18.12 -35.07 2.10
CA LEU A 9 17.24 -34.49 3.13
C LEU A 9 17.77 -33.16 3.69
N PHE A 10 19.09 -33.05 3.94
CA PHE A 10 19.68 -31.83 4.50
C PHE A 10 19.91 -30.75 3.47
N THR A 11 20.15 -31.13 2.21
CA THR A 11 20.24 -30.17 1.11
C THR A 11 18.92 -29.44 0.95
N ILE A 12 17.78 -30.14 1.04
CA ILE A 12 16.46 -29.51 0.95
C ILE A 12 16.26 -28.50 2.10
N ASN A 13 16.49 -28.90 3.35
CA ASN A 13 16.29 -27.98 4.48
C ASN A 13 17.20 -26.74 4.39
N TYR A 14 18.44 -26.91 3.94
CA TYR A 14 19.36 -25.80 3.72
C TYR A 14 18.89 -24.86 2.60
N LEU A 15 18.43 -25.41 1.47
CA LEU A 15 17.87 -24.62 0.37
C LEU A 15 16.63 -23.84 0.81
N VAL A 16 15.75 -24.49 1.58
CA VAL A 16 14.53 -23.87 2.11
C VAL A 16 14.89 -22.69 3.03
N VAL A 17 15.86 -22.84 3.94
CA VAL A 17 16.34 -21.73 4.78
C VAL A 17 16.83 -20.57 3.92
N SER A 18 17.66 -20.85 2.90
CA SER A 18 18.20 -19.82 2.03
C SER A 18 17.13 -19.07 1.25
N VAL A 19 16.10 -19.78 0.77
CA VAL A 19 14.96 -19.15 0.08
C VAL A 19 14.16 -18.27 1.04
N ILE A 20 13.88 -18.74 2.26
CA ILE A 20 13.14 -17.97 3.27
C ILE A 20 13.90 -16.70 3.66
N GLU A 21 15.22 -16.78 3.83
CA GLU A 21 16.06 -15.61 4.11
C GLU A 21 15.97 -14.57 2.99
N GLN A 22 16.15 -14.99 1.73
CA GLN A 22 16.04 -14.09 0.58
C GLN A 22 14.64 -13.46 0.46
N MET A 23 13.58 -14.24 0.69
CA MET A 23 12.21 -13.73 0.71
C MET A 23 11.99 -12.73 1.85
N THR A 24 12.64 -12.94 2.99
CA THR A 24 12.54 -12.06 4.15
C THR A 24 13.28 -10.75 3.90
N ASP A 25 14.44 -10.79 3.25
CA ASP A 25 15.21 -9.60 2.87
C ASP A 25 14.47 -8.76 1.82
N ALA A 26 13.88 -9.40 0.81
CA ALA A 26 13.04 -8.72 -0.17
C ALA A 26 11.85 -8.01 0.48
N ARG A 27 11.21 -8.66 1.46
CA ARG A 27 10.12 -8.06 2.24
C ARG A 27 10.60 -6.89 3.09
N GLN A 28 11.81 -6.97 3.64
CA GLN A 28 12.41 -5.87 4.41
C GLN A 28 12.62 -4.63 3.52
N SER A 29 13.14 -4.81 2.31
CA SER A 29 13.24 -3.72 1.33
C SER A 29 11.88 -3.10 1.00
N TYR A 30 10.85 -3.93 0.83
CA TYR A 30 9.48 -3.46 0.60
C TYR A 30 8.91 -2.64 1.76
N SER A 31 9.01 -3.14 3.00
CA SER A 31 8.53 -2.43 4.20
C SER A 31 9.24 -1.07 4.37
N ILE A 32 10.55 -1.02 4.16
CA ILE A 32 11.33 0.23 4.21
C ILE A 32 10.85 1.21 3.13
N ALA A 33 10.60 0.74 1.91
CA ALA A 33 10.12 1.60 0.83
C ALA A 33 8.75 2.22 1.18
N ILE A 34 7.81 1.44 1.71
CA ILE A 34 6.50 1.97 2.14
C ILE A 34 6.65 2.98 3.28
N LYS A 35 7.48 2.69 4.29
CA LYS A 35 7.74 3.63 5.40
C LYS A 35 8.26 4.96 4.88
N ASN A 36 9.21 4.94 3.94
CA ASN A 36 9.77 6.16 3.34
C ASN A 36 8.72 6.94 2.55
N ILE A 37 7.87 6.25 1.79
CA ILE A 37 6.75 6.87 1.05
C ILE A 37 5.79 7.55 2.03
N CYS A 38 5.35 6.85 3.08
CA CYS A 38 4.43 7.39 4.09
C CYS A 38 5.04 8.61 4.81
N GLN A 39 6.33 8.54 5.17
CA GLN A 39 7.04 9.64 5.81
C GLN A 39 7.14 10.87 4.91
N SER A 40 7.53 10.69 3.64
CA SER A 40 7.59 11.78 2.66
C SER A 40 6.24 12.45 2.47
N PHE A 41 5.15 11.68 2.49
CA PHE A 41 3.81 12.22 2.35
C PHE A 41 3.34 13.00 3.59
N LYS A 42 3.65 12.52 4.80
CA LYS A 42 3.35 13.26 6.04
C LYS A 42 4.05 14.61 6.08
N GLU A 43 5.34 14.64 5.76
CA GLU A 43 6.13 15.88 5.73
C GLU A 43 5.59 16.90 4.71
N SER A 44 5.10 16.43 3.56
CA SER A 44 4.45 17.29 2.56
C SER A 44 3.15 17.91 3.07
N VAL A 45 2.34 17.17 3.83
CA VAL A 45 1.10 17.70 4.42
C VAL A 45 1.38 18.72 5.53
N GLU A 46 2.31 18.41 6.43
CA GLU A 46 2.72 19.34 7.50
C GLU A 46 3.25 20.66 6.92
N LYS A 47 3.99 20.60 5.81
CA LYS A 47 4.42 21.80 5.05
C LYS A 47 3.21 22.60 4.54
N VAL A 48 2.22 21.96 3.92
CA VAL A 48 1.01 22.63 3.42
C VAL A 48 0.19 23.26 4.56
N GLU A 49 0.12 22.62 5.72
CA GLU A 49 -0.55 23.18 6.91
C GLU A 49 0.19 24.38 7.50
N SER A 50 1.53 24.31 7.56
CA SER A 50 2.35 25.41 8.06
C SER A 50 2.22 26.68 7.21
N ILE A 51 1.94 26.54 5.91
CA ILE A 51 1.69 27.65 4.97
C ILE A 51 0.29 28.27 5.17
N LYS A 52 -0.66 27.54 5.77
CA LYS A 52 -2.09 27.92 5.85
C LYS A 52 -2.56 28.39 7.24
N LYS A 53 -1.65 28.57 8.21
CA LYS A 53 -2.00 29.05 9.56
C LYS A 53 -2.64 30.45 9.62
N ASP A 54 -2.66 31.20 8.52
CA ASP A 54 -3.23 32.56 8.45
C ASP A 54 -4.63 32.66 7.80
N SER A 55 -5.37 31.57 7.61
CA SER A 55 -6.73 31.69 7.04
C SER A 55 -7.67 30.57 7.42
N ASP A 56 -8.97 30.91 7.53
CA ASP A 56 -10.15 30.03 7.66
C ASP A 56 -10.22 28.87 6.64
N THR A 57 -9.29 28.83 5.69
CA THR A 57 -9.13 27.86 4.61
C THR A 57 -8.89 26.42 5.09
N ASN A 58 -8.39 26.21 6.30
CA ASN A 58 -8.09 24.85 6.80
C ASN A 58 -9.38 24.02 7.03
N ASN A 59 -10.50 24.68 7.30
CA ASN A 59 -11.76 24.00 7.63
C ASN A 59 -12.54 23.52 6.38
N ASN A 60 -12.15 23.96 5.18
CA ASN A 60 -12.89 23.69 3.95
C ASN A 60 -12.65 22.28 3.37
N ASN A 61 -11.54 21.64 3.72
CA ASN A 61 -11.13 20.35 3.15
C ASN A 61 -11.10 19.22 4.18
N GLU A 62 -11.80 19.36 5.31
CA GLU A 62 -11.77 18.42 6.43
C GLU A 62 -12.06 16.97 6.02
N ILE A 63 -13.03 16.74 5.12
CA ILE A 63 -13.39 15.41 4.63
C ILE A 63 -12.23 14.75 3.87
N LEU A 64 -11.59 15.48 2.96
CA LEU A 64 -10.45 14.98 2.18
C LEU A 64 -9.22 14.77 3.06
N TYR A 65 -9.03 15.65 4.03
CA TYR A 65 -7.95 15.55 5.02
C TYR A 65 -8.12 14.32 5.91
N ASN A 66 -9.33 14.06 6.41
CA ASN A 66 -9.66 12.87 7.19
C ASN A 66 -9.48 11.58 6.37
N PHE A 67 -9.90 11.59 5.10
CA PHE A 67 -9.63 10.47 4.20
C PHE A 67 -8.12 10.23 4.04
N TRP A 68 -7.36 11.29 3.77
CA TRP A 68 -5.92 11.22 3.57
C TRP A 68 -5.18 10.64 4.77
N HIS A 69 -5.55 11.05 5.99
CA HIS A 69 -4.96 10.50 7.21
C HIS A 69 -5.21 9.01 7.36
N VAL A 70 -6.45 8.56 7.18
CA VAL A 70 -6.79 7.13 7.25
C VAL A 70 -6.05 6.36 6.16
N PHE A 71 -5.94 6.91 4.94
CA PHE A 71 -5.19 6.30 3.85
C PHE A 71 -3.72 6.06 4.25
N ILE A 72 -3.01 7.10 4.69
CA ILE A 72 -1.61 6.99 5.10
C ILE A 72 -1.44 6.06 6.32
N GLU A 73 -2.34 6.13 7.30
CA GLU A 73 -2.34 5.24 8.47
C GLU A 73 -2.42 3.77 8.06
N LYS A 74 -3.31 3.41 7.12
CA LYS A 74 -3.45 2.02 6.65
C LYS A 74 -2.20 1.50 5.94
N PHE A 75 -1.53 2.32 5.12
CA PHE A 75 -0.27 1.94 4.48
C PHE A 75 0.89 1.86 5.48
N GLN A 76 0.90 2.70 6.52
CA GLN A 76 1.89 2.61 7.57
C GLN A 76 1.72 1.32 8.40
N ASN A 77 0.47 0.96 8.74
CA ASN A 77 0.15 -0.30 9.38
C ASN A 77 0.59 -1.50 8.52
N GLU A 78 0.43 -1.45 7.20
CA GLU A 78 0.95 -2.48 6.28
C GLU A 78 2.47 -2.65 6.40
N ALA A 79 3.22 -1.55 6.44
CA ALA A 79 4.67 -1.62 6.59
C ALA A 79 5.09 -2.21 7.96
N GLU A 80 4.34 -1.90 9.02
CA GLU A 80 4.55 -2.47 10.37
C GLU A 80 4.20 -3.96 10.42
N LEU A 81 3.14 -4.40 9.75
CA LEU A 81 2.78 -5.83 9.64
C LEU A 81 3.88 -6.62 8.94
N HIS A 82 4.42 -6.10 7.84
CA HIS A 82 5.56 -6.72 7.17
C HIS A 82 6.80 -6.79 8.07
N GLU A 83 7.10 -5.75 8.84
CA GLU A 83 8.20 -5.74 9.81
C GLU A 83 8.01 -6.83 10.88
N ASN A 84 6.81 -6.93 11.46
CA ASN A 84 6.50 -7.95 12.47
C ASN A 84 6.72 -9.37 11.93
N VAL A 85 6.21 -9.65 10.73
CA VAL A 85 6.42 -10.96 10.07
C VAL A 85 7.89 -11.21 9.75
N ILE A 86 8.67 -10.19 9.36
CA ILE A 86 10.12 -10.32 9.16
C ILE A 86 10.81 -10.76 10.46
N GLN A 87 10.52 -10.07 11.56
CA GLN A 87 11.12 -10.38 12.86
C GLN A 87 10.73 -11.79 13.33
N GLU A 88 9.45 -12.15 13.22
CA GLU A 88 8.97 -13.48 13.56
C GLU A 88 9.57 -14.58 12.66
N THR A 89 9.68 -14.34 11.36
CA THR A 89 10.28 -15.30 10.42
C THR A 89 11.75 -15.53 10.77
N LYS A 90 12.52 -14.47 11.05
CA LYS A 90 13.93 -14.60 11.46
C LYS A 90 14.07 -15.38 12.78
N ALA A 91 13.26 -15.04 13.78
CA ALA A 91 13.37 -15.59 15.13
C ALA A 91 12.77 -17.01 15.29
N LYS A 92 11.65 -17.30 14.62
CA LYS A 92 10.85 -18.52 14.83
C LYS A 92 10.90 -19.51 13.67
N VAL A 93 11.41 -19.10 12.51
CA VAL A 93 11.49 -19.97 11.32
C VAL A 93 12.94 -20.22 10.93
N VAL A 94 13.67 -19.17 10.56
CA VAL A 94 15.06 -19.27 10.07
C VAL A 94 15.99 -19.82 11.16
N THR A 95 16.03 -19.18 12.33
CA THR A 95 16.94 -19.58 13.42
C THR A 95 16.69 -21.03 13.88
N PRO A 96 15.44 -21.48 14.12
CA PRO A 96 15.17 -22.87 14.47
C PRO A 96 15.52 -23.88 13.37
N LEU A 97 15.23 -23.59 12.09
CA LEU A 97 15.58 -24.48 10.98
C LEU A 97 17.10 -24.65 10.85
N GLN A 98 17.87 -23.56 10.96
CA GLN A 98 19.33 -23.62 10.98
C GLN A 98 19.85 -24.49 12.13
N CYS A 99 19.26 -24.35 13.32
CA CYS A 99 19.60 -25.15 14.49
C CYS A 99 19.33 -26.65 14.25
N ILE A 100 18.15 -27.00 13.73
CA ILE A 100 17.78 -28.38 13.36
C ILE A 100 18.79 -28.93 12.35
N VAL A 101 19.07 -28.22 11.26
CA VAL A 101 20.02 -28.68 10.23
C VAL A 101 21.40 -28.96 10.83
N LYS A 102 21.90 -28.06 11.69
CA LYS A 102 23.19 -28.22 12.36
C LYS A 102 23.22 -29.45 13.27
N HIS A 103 22.24 -29.60 14.15
CA HIS A 103 22.17 -30.72 15.09
C HIS A 103 22.01 -32.07 14.38
N ARG A 104 21.15 -32.15 13.38
CA ARG A 104 20.91 -33.40 12.63
C ARG A 104 22.14 -33.81 11.82
N ARG A 105 22.85 -32.84 11.23
CA ARG A 105 24.14 -33.10 10.56
C ARG A 105 25.17 -33.69 11.54
N GLN A 106 25.24 -33.19 12.77
CA GLN A 106 26.15 -33.73 13.79
C GLN A 106 25.79 -35.15 14.20
N GLN A 107 24.49 -35.45 14.45
CA GLN A 107 24.03 -36.78 14.81
C GLN A 107 24.36 -37.81 13.71
N ILE A 108 24.14 -37.45 12.45
CA ILE A 108 24.45 -38.32 11.31
C ILE A 108 25.96 -38.52 11.14
N SER A 109 26.75 -37.47 11.36
CA SER A 109 28.21 -37.58 11.31
C SER A 109 28.71 -38.60 12.34
N ARG A 110 28.14 -38.59 13.56
CA ARG A 110 28.47 -39.57 14.62
C ARG A 110 28.11 -41.00 14.21
N LEU A 111 26.90 -41.23 13.68
CA LEU A 111 26.48 -42.55 13.18
C LEU A 111 27.40 -43.06 12.06
N LYS A 112 27.76 -42.18 11.12
CA LYS A 112 28.70 -42.51 10.04
C LYS A 112 30.08 -42.86 10.59
N ALA A 113 30.62 -42.07 11.52
CA ALA A 113 31.91 -42.31 12.12
C ALA A 113 31.94 -43.66 12.87
N PHE A 114 30.93 -43.95 13.68
CA PHE A 114 30.81 -45.22 14.40
C PHE A 114 30.75 -46.41 13.43
N ARG A 115 29.92 -46.32 12.39
CA ARG A 115 29.80 -47.37 11.37
C ARG A 115 31.13 -47.59 10.65
N THR A 116 31.78 -46.53 10.17
CA THR A 116 33.06 -46.64 9.47
C THR A 116 34.14 -47.23 10.37
N SER A 117 34.19 -46.82 11.64
CA SER A 117 35.13 -47.38 12.62
C SER A 117 34.88 -48.86 12.84
N THR A 118 33.62 -49.27 12.98
CA THR A 118 33.26 -50.69 13.23
C THR A 118 33.52 -51.55 12.00
N ASP A 119 33.17 -51.05 10.80
CA ASP A 119 33.44 -51.72 9.53
C ASP A 119 34.96 -51.91 9.32
N TYR A 120 35.79 -50.94 9.73
CA TYR A 120 37.24 -51.05 9.71
C TYR A 120 37.76 -52.14 10.66
N THR A 121 37.29 -52.18 11.92
CA THR A 121 37.66 -53.24 12.88
C THR A 121 37.27 -54.62 12.38
N LEU A 122 36.06 -54.78 11.83
CA LEU A 122 35.61 -56.06 11.27
C LEU A 122 36.46 -56.50 10.05
N LYS A 123 36.91 -55.53 9.25
CA LYS A 123 37.81 -55.77 8.12
C LYS A 123 39.18 -56.23 8.60
N GLU A 124 39.78 -55.55 9.57
CA GLU A 124 41.08 -55.93 10.16
C GLU A 124 41.03 -57.34 10.76
N CYS A 125 39.97 -57.66 11.51
CA CYS A 125 39.77 -59.02 12.04
C CYS A 125 39.63 -60.06 10.92
N ALA A 126 39.01 -59.72 9.77
CA ALA A 126 38.89 -60.62 8.62
C ALA A 126 40.23 -60.81 7.89
N GLU A 127 41.03 -59.75 7.75
CA GLU A 127 42.38 -59.82 7.20
C GLU A 127 43.29 -60.69 8.08
N LYS A 128 43.19 -60.56 9.41
CA LYS A 128 43.95 -61.42 10.34
C LYS A 128 43.59 -62.90 10.24
N VAL A 129 42.31 -63.22 10.00
CA VAL A 129 41.88 -64.61 9.71
C VAL A 129 42.59 -65.14 8.46
N ASN A 130 42.67 -64.35 7.39
CA ASN A 130 43.33 -64.77 6.14
C ASN A 130 44.83 -64.97 6.32
N GLU A 131 45.49 -64.09 7.09
CA GLU A 131 46.91 -64.21 7.43
C GLU A 131 47.18 -65.51 8.22
N LEU A 132 46.40 -65.77 9.27
CA LEU A 132 46.56 -66.97 10.09
C LEU A 132 46.22 -68.26 9.33
N GLN A 133 45.25 -68.21 8.41
CA GLN A 133 44.93 -69.32 7.52
C GLN A 133 46.11 -69.65 6.60
N SER A 134 46.75 -68.63 6.04
CA SER A 134 47.93 -68.79 5.18
C SER A 134 49.10 -69.39 5.96
N ASN A 135 49.35 -68.91 7.19
CA ASN A 135 50.37 -69.45 8.08
C ASN A 135 50.10 -70.92 8.46
N TYR A 136 48.84 -71.26 8.78
CA TYR A 136 48.45 -72.65 9.06
C TYR A 136 48.69 -73.57 7.86
N ALA A 137 48.32 -73.15 6.65
CA ALA A 137 48.55 -73.90 5.43
C ALA A 137 50.05 -74.15 5.17
N GLU A 138 50.91 -73.15 5.43
CA GLU A 138 52.36 -73.29 5.27
C GLU A 138 52.97 -74.24 6.31
N MET A 139 52.58 -74.13 7.58
CA MET A 139 53.06 -75.05 8.62
C MET A 139 52.64 -76.51 8.33
N TYR A 140 51.46 -76.70 7.73
CA TYR A 140 51.01 -78.01 7.28
C TYR A 140 51.89 -78.57 6.16
N ARG A 141 52.29 -77.72 5.19
CA ARG A 141 53.22 -78.09 4.12
C ARG A 141 54.58 -78.52 4.69
N ILE A 142 55.15 -77.74 5.61
CA ILE A 142 56.43 -78.04 6.26
C ILE A 142 56.37 -79.35 7.04
N HIS A 143 55.30 -79.58 7.82
CA HIS A 143 55.13 -80.83 8.56
C HIS A 143 55.10 -82.06 7.63
N ARG A 144 54.49 -81.92 6.45
CA ARG A 144 54.43 -82.99 5.45
C ARG A 144 55.81 -83.35 4.89
N GLU A 145 56.73 -82.38 4.82
CA GLU A 145 58.11 -82.57 4.35
C GLU A 145 59.05 -83.04 5.48
N ILE A 146 58.80 -82.64 6.74
CA ILE A 146 59.66 -82.91 7.90
C ILE A 146 58.84 -83.52 9.06
N LEU A 147 59.01 -84.83 9.29
CA LEU A 147 58.34 -85.59 10.35
C LEU A 147 59.10 -85.50 11.69
N GLN A 148 59.11 -84.30 12.29
CA GLN A 148 59.68 -84.04 13.62
C GLN A 148 58.64 -83.53 14.63
N THR A 149 58.82 -83.86 15.91
CA THR A 149 57.93 -83.46 17.01
C THR A 149 57.72 -81.94 17.10
N LYS A 150 58.75 -81.15 16.78
CA LYS A 150 58.65 -79.68 16.74
C LYS A 150 57.68 -79.21 15.65
N ALA A 151 57.76 -79.77 14.44
CA ALA A 151 56.89 -79.41 13.32
C ALA A 151 55.41 -79.71 13.60
N ILE A 152 55.12 -80.83 14.30
CA ILE A 152 53.75 -81.15 14.76
C ILE A 152 53.24 -80.10 15.75
N LYS A 153 54.07 -79.71 16.74
CA LYS A 153 53.69 -78.69 17.72
C LYS A 153 53.38 -77.35 17.07
N ASP A 154 54.23 -76.91 16.15
CA ASP A 154 54.07 -75.63 15.44
C ASP A 154 52.82 -75.62 14.54
N LEU A 155 52.51 -76.75 13.88
CA LEU A 155 51.27 -76.94 13.14
C LEU A 155 50.02 -76.84 14.02
N LEU A 156 50.00 -77.55 15.16
CA LEU A 156 48.86 -77.52 16.09
C LEU A 156 48.64 -76.11 16.66
N ASN A 157 49.72 -75.38 16.97
CA ASN A 157 49.63 -74.00 17.41
C ASN A 157 49.05 -73.09 16.32
N ALA A 158 49.54 -73.19 15.08
CA ALA A 158 49.01 -72.41 13.96
C ALA A 158 47.53 -72.70 13.69
N HIS A 159 47.12 -73.97 13.77
CA HIS A 159 45.71 -74.37 13.67
C HIS A 159 44.86 -73.72 14.76
N ASN A 160 45.28 -73.85 16.03
CA ASN A 160 44.54 -73.30 17.17
C ASN A 160 44.41 -71.77 17.06
N SER A 161 45.49 -71.06 16.69
CA SER A 161 45.44 -69.61 16.47
C SER A 161 44.48 -69.22 15.36
N TYR A 162 44.50 -69.94 14.22
CA TYR A 162 43.57 -69.71 13.12
C TYR A 162 42.11 -69.93 13.54
N VAL A 163 41.80 -71.08 14.14
CA VAL A 163 40.44 -71.44 14.54
C VAL A 163 39.88 -70.47 15.59
N LEU A 164 40.68 -70.08 16.58
CA LEU A 164 40.27 -69.09 17.58
C LEU A 164 39.93 -67.74 16.94
N GLN A 165 40.79 -67.23 16.04
CA GLN A 165 40.53 -65.97 15.34
C GLN A 165 39.32 -66.08 14.41
N LEU A 166 39.12 -67.21 13.72
CA LEU A 166 37.95 -67.46 12.87
C LEU A 166 36.65 -67.39 13.68
N HIS A 167 36.59 -68.09 14.82
CA HIS A 167 35.43 -68.06 15.69
C HIS A 167 35.15 -66.66 16.25
N MET A 168 36.19 -65.96 16.70
CA MET A 168 36.07 -64.58 17.17
C MET A 168 35.51 -63.67 16.08
N THR A 169 36.11 -63.66 14.88
CA THR A 169 35.68 -62.81 13.76
C THR A 169 34.25 -63.14 13.32
N ASN A 170 33.88 -64.43 13.26
CA ASN A 170 32.52 -64.84 12.90
C ASN A 170 31.49 -64.43 13.96
N ALA A 171 31.82 -64.56 15.25
CA ALA A 171 30.97 -64.10 16.34
C ALA A 171 30.77 -62.58 16.29
N MET A 172 31.83 -61.81 16.05
CA MET A 172 31.76 -60.35 15.89
C MET A 172 30.85 -59.96 14.72
N LYS A 173 31.02 -60.59 13.54
CA LYS A 173 30.17 -60.35 12.37
C LYS A 173 28.71 -60.70 12.63
N ALA A 174 28.45 -61.87 13.23
CA ALA A 174 27.09 -62.30 13.57
C ALA A 174 26.42 -61.32 14.55
N TYR A 175 27.14 -60.87 15.57
CA TYR A 175 26.63 -59.90 16.54
C TYR A 175 26.34 -58.54 15.89
N TYR A 176 27.27 -58.06 15.05
CA TYR A 176 27.10 -56.80 14.32
C TYR A 176 25.86 -56.82 13.43
N HIS A 177 25.70 -57.87 12.61
CA HIS A 177 24.55 -57.98 11.71
C HIS A 177 23.22 -58.20 12.44
N LYS A 178 23.22 -58.97 13.53
CA LYS A 178 22.00 -59.30 14.27
C LYS A 178 21.50 -58.17 15.18
N PHE A 179 22.41 -57.38 15.75
CA PHE A 179 22.05 -56.41 16.81
C PHE A 179 22.50 -54.99 16.49
N VAL A 180 23.79 -54.78 16.20
CA VAL A 180 24.36 -53.43 16.06
C VAL A 180 23.80 -52.70 14.84
N LEU A 181 23.78 -53.35 13.68
CA LEU A 181 23.30 -52.73 12.44
C LEU A 181 21.81 -52.36 12.52
N PRO A 182 20.89 -53.23 13.00
CA PRO A 182 19.50 -52.84 13.24
C PRO A 182 19.35 -51.65 14.18
N GLN A 183 20.11 -51.58 15.28
CA GLN A 183 20.08 -50.45 16.21
C GLN A 183 20.49 -49.14 15.52
N LEU A 184 21.57 -49.16 14.73
CA LEU A 184 21.99 -47.99 13.94
C LEU A 184 20.93 -47.56 12.92
N MET A 185 20.18 -48.50 12.34
CA MET A 185 19.07 -48.17 11.43
C MET A 185 17.91 -47.52 12.17
N GLN A 186 17.57 -48.01 13.37
CA GLN A 186 16.52 -47.44 14.20
C GLN A 186 16.88 -46.02 14.68
N GLU A 187 18.13 -45.79 15.11
CA GLU A 187 18.60 -44.45 15.46
C GLU A 187 18.52 -43.49 14.28
N PHE A 188 18.90 -43.95 13.09
CA PHE A 188 18.78 -43.14 11.87
C PHE A 188 17.32 -42.81 11.53
N GLU A 189 16.43 -43.80 11.62
CA GLU A 189 14.99 -43.58 11.42
C GLU A 189 14.47 -42.51 12.38
N GLY A 190 14.85 -42.56 13.66
CA GLY A 190 14.51 -41.55 14.66
C GLY A 190 14.99 -40.16 14.26
N ILE A 191 16.24 -40.01 13.83
CA ILE A 191 16.79 -38.72 13.37
C ILE A 191 15.98 -38.15 12.19
N VAL A 192 15.64 -39.00 11.21
CA VAL A 192 14.86 -38.56 10.03
C VAL A 192 13.45 -38.15 10.45
N ARG A 193 12.78 -38.97 11.27
CA ARG A 193 11.43 -38.71 11.77
C ARG A 193 11.35 -37.40 12.54
N GLU A 194 12.25 -37.19 13.50
CA GLU A 194 12.28 -35.94 14.28
C GLU A 194 12.63 -34.72 13.42
N ASN A 195 13.49 -34.87 12.39
CA ASN A 195 13.78 -33.79 11.45
C ASN A 195 12.54 -33.38 10.66
N ILE A 196 11.76 -34.34 10.16
CA ILE A 196 10.52 -34.07 9.43
C ILE A 196 9.48 -33.42 10.34
N ILE A 197 9.28 -33.94 11.56
CA ILE A 197 8.33 -33.36 12.52
C ILE A 197 8.69 -31.89 12.81
N GLY A 198 9.96 -31.60 13.13
CA GLY A 198 10.40 -30.23 13.40
C GLY A 198 10.27 -29.32 12.18
N PHE A 199 10.57 -29.83 10.98
CA PHE A 199 10.38 -29.08 9.74
C PHE A 199 8.92 -28.71 9.50
N VAL A 200 8.00 -29.67 9.62
CA VAL A 200 6.56 -29.46 9.41
C VAL A 200 6.02 -28.43 10.39
N GLN A 201 6.31 -28.56 11.68
CA GLN A 201 5.84 -27.62 12.71
C GLN A 201 6.30 -26.19 12.45
N ILE A 202 7.56 -26.00 12.04
CA ILE A 202 8.09 -24.68 11.70
C ILE A 202 7.42 -24.13 10.44
N PHE A 203 7.18 -24.98 9.44
CA PHE A 203 6.52 -24.55 8.20
C PHE A 203 5.04 -24.20 8.39
N GLU A 204 4.33 -24.94 9.23
CA GLU A 204 2.96 -24.61 9.61
C GLU A 204 2.90 -23.24 10.30
N TYR A 205 3.84 -22.96 11.22
CA TYR A 205 3.97 -21.65 11.83
C TYR A 205 4.26 -20.56 10.79
N PHE A 206 5.21 -20.80 9.89
CA PHE A 206 5.54 -19.88 8.79
C PHE A 206 4.31 -19.55 7.93
N CYS A 207 3.54 -20.56 7.53
CA CYS A 207 2.30 -20.34 6.79
C CYS A 207 1.29 -19.52 7.62
N SER A 208 1.13 -19.85 8.91
CA SER A 208 0.16 -19.18 9.80
C SER A 208 0.44 -17.69 9.98
N ILE A 209 1.70 -17.29 10.21
CA ILE A 209 2.05 -15.87 10.38
C ILE A 209 1.80 -15.08 9.09
N HIS A 210 2.02 -15.72 7.94
CA HIS A 210 1.79 -15.12 6.64
C HIS A 210 0.31 -14.98 6.31
N THR A 211 -0.50 -16.00 6.58
CA THR A 211 -1.96 -15.93 6.41
C THR A 211 -2.55 -14.79 7.25
N ASN A 212 -2.18 -14.71 8.53
CA ASN A 212 -2.66 -13.65 9.42
C ASN A 212 -2.28 -12.25 8.90
N MET A 213 -1.05 -12.07 8.41
CA MET A 213 -0.63 -10.81 7.79
C MET A 213 -1.51 -10.46 6.59
N PHE A 214 -1.75 -11.40 5.67
CA PHE A 214 -2.59 -11.13 4.50
C PHE A 214 -4.04 -10.80 4.88
N ASP A 215 -4.61 -11.48 5.88
CA ASP A 215 -5.96 -11.16 6.38
C ASP A 215 -6.03 -9.71 6.90
N GLN A 216 -5.00 -9.26 7.62
CA GLN A 216 -4.92 -7.88 8.10
C GLN A 216 -4.70 -6.86 6.98
N LEU A 217 -3.91 -7.20 5.95
CA LEU A 217 -3.75 -6.35 4.76
C LEU A 217 -5.08 -6.18 4.00
N ILE A 218 -5.86 -7.26 3.87
CA ILE A 218 -7.20 -7.20 3.30
C ILE A 218 -8.10 -6.26 4.13
N CYS A 219 -8.04 -6.36 5.45
CA CYS A 219 -8.79 -5.46 6.35
C CYS A 219 -8.37 -4.00 6.18
N ASN A 220 -7.07 -3.71 6.02
CA ASN A 220 -6.57 -2.37 5.77
C ASN A 220 -7.14 -1.77 4.48
N ILE A 221 -7.10 -2.53 3.37
CA ILE A 221 -7.63 -2.09 2.07
C ILE A 221 -9.15 -1.86 2.15
N ASN A 222 -9.88 -2.76 2.79
CA ASN A 222 -11.32 -2.59 3.00
C ASN A 222 -11.63 -1.34 3.82
N GLY A 223 -10.82 -1.03 4.84
CA GLY A 223 -10.93 0.19 5.63
C GLY A 223 -10.75 1.46 4.78
N VAL A 224 -9.76 1.48 3.88
CA VAL A 224 -9.58 2.57 2.91
C VAL A 224 -10.80 2.69 2.00
N GLN A 225 -11.28 1.57 1.44
CA GLN A 225 -12.44 1.58 0.54
C GLN A 225 -13.69 2.14 1.20
N LEU A 226 -13.95 1.79 2.47
CA LEU A 226 -15.05 2.35 3.24
C LEU A 226 -14.90 3.87 3.38
N LYS A 227 -13.69 4.35 3.70
CA LYS A 227 -13.44 5.78 3.85
C LYS A 227 -13.58 6.56 2.54
N VAL A 228 -13.19 5.98 1.40
CA VAL A 228 -13.42 6.58 0.07
C VAL A 228 -14.91 6.80 -0.17
N ARG A 229 -15.77 5.85 0.22
CA ARG A 229 -17.23 5.95 0.02
C ARG A 229 -17.88 7.06 0.83
N GLU A 230 -17.24 7.53 1.90
CA GLU A 230 -17.71 8.69 2.66
C GLU A 230 -17.42 10.01 1.95
N VAL A 231 -16.46 10.04 1.01
CA VAL A 231 -16.14 11.22 0.22
C VAL A 231 -17.15 11.35 -0.93
N SER A 232 -18.10 12.28 -0.79
CA SER A 232 -19.04 12.62 -1.86
C SER A 232 -18.93 14.10 -2.27
N PRO A 233 -19.15 14.45 -3.55
CA PRO A 233 -19.14 15.84 -3.99
C PRO A 233 -20.07 16.73 -3.16
N ASP A 234 -21.28 16.26 -2.90
CA ASP A 234 -22.29 17.00 -2.14
C ASP A 234 -21.85 17.26 -0.69
N SER A 235 -21.22 16.28 -0.04
CA SER A 235 -20.69 16.46 1.32
C SER A 235 -19.56 17.49 1.37
N VAL A 236 -18.65 17.47 0.37
CA VAL A 236 -17.54 18.43 0.29
C VAL A 236 -18.06 19.83 0.01
N VAL A 237 -18.95 19.99 -0.97
CA VAL A 237 -19.59 21.28 -1.29
C VAL A 237 -20.34 21.82 -0.08
N SER A 238 -21.07 20.99 0.66
CA SER A 238 -21.82 21.41 1.86
C SER A 238 -20.90 22.01 2.93
N VAL A 239 -19.75 21.37 3.20
CA VAL A 239 -18.76 21.88 4.16
C VAL A 239 -18.15 23.20 3.69
N ILE A 240 -17.77 23.28 2.41
CA ILE A 240 -17.19 24.49 1.82
C ILE A 240 -18.18 25.65 1.89
N VAL A 241 -19.42 25.46 1.44
CA VAL A 241 -20.47 26.49 1.45
C VAL A 241 -20.76 26.95 2.87
N HIS A 242 -20.87 26.01 3.82
CA HIS A 242 -21.10 26.34 5.24
C HIS A 242 -20.00 27.24 5.80
N ASN A 243 -18.72 26.95 5.50
CA ASN A 243 -17.61 27.74 5.99
C ASN A 243 -17.45 29.08 5.26
N LEU A 244 -17.71 29.15 3.95
CA LEU A 244 -17.70 30.41 3.20
C LEU A 244 -18.79 31.36 3.68
N ASN A 245 -19.98 30.84 4.01
CA ASN A 245 -21.11 31.65 4.50
C ASN A 245 -20.92 32.20 5.92
N LYS A 246 -19.95 31.72 6.70
CA LYS A 246 -19.60 32.34 8.00
C LYS A 246 -19.04 33.75 7.82
N ASN A 247 -18.45 34.02 6.67
CA ASN A 247 -17.87 35.30 6.30
C ASN A 247 -18.72 35.95 5.22
N GLN A 248 -19.86 36.58 5.56
CA GLN A 248 -20.30 37.86 4.95
C GLN A 248 -21.72 38.33 5.31
N ASN A 249 -21.79 39.60 5.73
CA ASN A 249 -22.72 40.60 5.21
C ASN A 249 -22.00 41.97 5.29
N PRO A 250 -21.17 42.33 4.30
CA PRO A 250 -20.57 43.65 4.21
C PRO A 250 -21.66 44.72 4.23
N THR A 251 -21.44 45.78 5.01
CA THR A 251 -22.37 46.91 5.11
C THR A 251 -22.67 47.57 3.76
N HIS A 252 -21.76 47.50 2.79
CA HIS A 252 -21.96 48.03 1.43
C HIS A 252 -22.95 47.23 0.57
N TRP A 253 -23.47 46.09 1.05
CA TRP A 253 -24.54 45.34 0.38
C TRP A 253 -25.94 45.83 0.75
N GLN A 254 -26.04 46.71 1.74
CA GLN A 254 -27.32 47.29 2.15
C GLN A 254 -27.83 48.29 1.11
N LEU A 255 -29.16 48.39 0.99
CA LEU A 255 -29.79 49.38 0.15
C LEU A 255 -29.42 50.79 0.64
N ILE A 256 -29.08 51.67 -0.29
CA ILE A 256 -28.79 53.07 0.01
C ILE A 256 -30.13 53.82 0.04
N GLU A 257 -30.44 54.44 1.17
CA GLU A 257 -31.62 55.29 1.32
C GLU A 257 -31.33 56.71 0.81
N TYR A 258 -32.40 57.39 0.37
CA TYR A 258 -32.32 58.80 -0.01
C TYR A 258 -32.03 59.67 1.23
N LEU A 259 -30.99 60.50 1.16
CA LEU A 259 -30.63 61.44 2.22
C LEU A 259 -30.87 62.87 1.75
N SER A 260 -31.74 63.60 2.47
CA SER A 260 -31.93 65.04 2.23
C SER A 260 -30.63 65.80 2.51
N PRO A 261 -30.28 66.84 1.72
CA PRO A 261 -29.06 67.63 1.93
C PRO A 261 -28.96 68.26 3.33
N ASP A 262 -30.07 68.79 3.87
CA ASP A 262 -30.16 69.47 5.18
C ASP A 262 -31.60 69.42 5.75
N CYS A 263 -31.77 69.73 7.04
CA CYS A 263 -33.07 69.77 7.73
C CYS A 263 -34.00 70.91 7.24
N ASP A 264 -33.43 71.99 6.68
CA ASP A 264 -34.17 73.17 6.18
C ASP A 264 -34.39 73.12 4.65
N CYS A 265 -34.23 71.94 4.05
CA CYS A 265 -34.37 71.76 2.62
C CYS A 265 -35.83 71.98 2.16
N PRO A 266 -36.07 72.67 1.04
CA PRO A 266 -37.41 72.81 0.47
C PRO A 266 -38.09 71.46 0.26
N GLU A 267 -39.40 71.36 0.55
CA GLU A 267 -40.17 70.11 0.55
C GLU A 267 -40.07 69.33 -0.79
N ILE A 268 -39.92 70.04 -1.91
CA ILE A 268 -39.71 69.45 -3.24
C ILE A 268 -38.39 68.67 -3.35
N LEU A 269 -37.34 69.12 -2.66
CA LEU A 269 -36.01 68.50 -2.60
C LEU A 269 -35.91 67.48 -1.47
N CYS A 270 -36.84 67.43 -0.51
CA CYS A 270 -36.90 66.39 0.52
C CYS A 270 -37.48 65.06 0.01
N SER A 271 -38.05 65.04 -1.19
CA SER A 271 -38.73 63.89 -1.76
C SER A 271 -37.81 63.04 -2.65
N ASN A 272 -37.91 61.71 -2.55
CA ASN A 272 -37.22 60.76 -3.44
C ASN A 272 -37.92 60.66 -4.81
N GLN A 273 -38.14 61.79 -5.47
CA GLN A 273 -38.81 61.89 -6.76
C GLN A 273 -37.99 62.73 -7.74
N ILE A 274 -38.10 62.43 -9.04
CA ILE A 274 -37.46 63.22 -10.09
C ILE A 274 -38.24 64.52 -10.26
N ILE A 275 -37.53 65.65 -10.12
CA ILE A 275 -38.10 66.98 -10.34
C ILE A 275 -38.08 67.29 -11.84
N VAL A 276 -39.25 67.58 -12.39
CA VAL A 276 -39.40 68.01 -13.78
C VAL A 276 -39.80 69.48 -13.79
N ASP A 277 -38.91 70.32 -14.30
CA ASP A 277 -39.14 71.76 -14.49
C ASP A 277 -38.69 72.16 -15.90
N ASN A 278 -39.23 73.25 -16.44
CA ASN A 278 -38.86 73.76 -17.75
C ASN A 278 -37.36 74.05 -17.91
N LEU A 279 -36.65 74.31 -16.80
CA LEU A 279 -35.20 74.51 -16.75
C LEU A 279 -34.36 73.24 -16.91
N VAL A 280 -34.90 72.05 -16.64
CA VAL A 280 -34.15 70.76 -16.66
C VAL A 280 -34.74 69.73 -17.64
N LYS A 281 -35.84 70.09 -18.30
CA LYS A 281 -36.63 69.19 -19.15
C LYS A 281 -35.88 68.70 -20.39
N VAL A 282 -35.01 69.55 -20.95
CA VAL A 282 -34.20 69.19 -22.12
C VAL A 282 -33.15 68.17 -21.71
N GLU A 283 -32.43 68.43 -20.62
CA GLU A 283 -31.43 67.54 -20.05
C GLU A 283 -32.01 66.18 -19.64
N LEU A 284 -33.21 66.17 -19.05
CA LEU A 284 -33.91 64.93 -18.70
C LEU A 284 -34.32 64.12 -19.93
N ARG A 285 -34.73 64.77 -21.03
CA ARG A 285 -35.07 64.13 -22.30
C ARG A 285 -33.83 63.57 -23.00
N ASP A 286 -32.72 64.30 -22.98
CA ASP A 286 -31.45 63.85 -23.54
C ASP A 286 -30.92 62.64 -22.75
N LYS A 287 -30.95 62.73 -21.42
CA LYS A 287 -30.61 61.61 -20.53
C LYS A 287 -31.51 60.41 -20.74
N PHE A 288 -32.80 60.61 -20.97
CA PHE A 288 -33.73 59.54 -21.31
C PHE A 288 -33.41 58.85 -22.64
N SER A 289 -33.10 59.64 -23.67
CA SER A 289 -32.75 59.14 -25.00
C SER A 289 -31.43 58.35 -24.96
N GLU A 290 -30.47 58.83 -24.17
CA GLU A 290 -29.21 58.15 -23.91
C GLU A 290 -29.41 56.83 -23.14
N LEU A 291 -30.26 56.83 -22.10
CA LEU A 291 -30.59 55.60 -21.36
C LEU A 291 -31.26 54.55 -22.26
N LYS A 292 -32.15 54.96 -23.16
CA LYS A 292 -32.76 54.06 -24.15
C LYS A 292 -31.72 53.45 -25.10
N ARG A 293 -30.76 54.24 -25.54
CA ARG A 293 -29.65 53.77 -26.39
C ARG A 293 -28.79 52.76 -25.64
N GLN A 294 -28.36 53.09 -24.42
CA GLN A 294 -27.57 52.20 -23.55
C GLN A 294 -28.32 50.90 -23.24
N PHE A 295 -29.63 50.97 -22.97
CA PHE A 295 -30.47 49.80 -22.74
C PHE A 295 -30.48 48.85 -23.95
N ALA A 296 -30.68 49.39 -25.16
CA ALA A 296 -30.71 48.60 -26.39
C ALA A 296 -29.35 47.94 -26.69
N GLU A 297 -28.26 48.68 -26.53
CA GLU A 297 -26.90 48.17 -26.73
C GLU A 297 -26.55 47.06 -25.74
N LEU A 298 -26.83 47.28 -24.45
CA LEU A 298 -26.52 46.31 -23.41
C LEU A 298 -27.43 45.06 -23.49
N SER A 299 -28.69 45.22 -23.88
CA SER A 299 -29.61 44.10 -24.12
C SER A 299 -29.15 43.23 -25.29
N SER A 300 -28.70 43.86 -26.38
CA SER A 300 -28.13 43.16 -27.53
C SER A 300 -26.86 42.39 -27.15
N PHE A 301 -25.96 43.03 -26.40
CA PHE A 301 -24.75 42.39 -25.87
C PHE A 301 -25.07 41.20 -24.97
N MET A 302 -26.05 41.33 -24.06
CA MET A 302 -26.49 40.23 -23.20
C MET A 302 -27.01 39.06 -24.03
N GLN A 303 -27.88 39.31 -25.00
CA GLN A 303 -28.45 38.27 -25.85
C GLN A 303 -27.37 37.54 -26.67
N GLN A 304 -26.38 38.27 -27.19
CA GLN A 304 -25.25 37.67 -27.89
C GLN A 304 -24.47 36.71 -26.98
N ASN A 305 -24.20 37.10 -25.74
CA ASN A 305 -23.50 36.23 -24.78
C ASN A 305 -24.35 35.02 -24.35
N VAL A 306 -25.68 35.17 -24.21
CA VAL A 306 -26.59 34.03 -23.97
C VAL A 306 -26.46 33.00 -25.09
N ASN A 307 -26.51 33.44 -26.35
CA ASN A 307 -26.39 32.55 -27.51
C ASN A 307 -25.01 31.83 -27.54
N ILE A 308 -23.94 32.51 -27.13
CA ILE A 308 -22.60 31.92 -27.02
C ILE A 308 -22.60 30.82 -25.94
N VAL A 309 -23.16 31.09 -24.76
CA VAL A 309 -23.25 30.10 -23.67
C VAL A 309 -24.04 28.87 -24.10
N ASP A 310 -25.18 29.04 -24.78
CA ASP A 310 -25.99 27.92 -25.26
C ASP A 310 -25.24 27.06 -26.30
N THR A 311 -24.45 27.71 -27.16
CA THR A 311 -23.58 27.01 -28.13
C THR A 311 -22.50 26.21 -27.41
N LEU A 312 -21.82 26.81 -26.44
CA LEU A 312 -20.76 26.15 -25.66
C LEU A 312 -21.32 24.97 -24.85
N LYS A 313 -22.46 25.12 -24.17
CA LYS A 313 -23.14 24.02 -23.45
C LYS A 313 -23.58 22.88 -24.37
N THR A 314 -23.95 23.21 -25.61
CA THR A 314 -24.31 22.19 -26.61
C THR A 314 -23.08 21.43 -27.09
N LEU A 315 -21.94 22.10 -27.25
CA LEU A 315 -20.67 21.47 -27.61
C LEU A 315 -20.16 20.57 -26.49
N GLU A 316 -20.17 21.07 -25.25
CA GLU A 316 -19.80 20.34 -24.04
C GLU A 316 -20.52 18.98 -23.94
N LYS A 317 -21.84 18.96 -24.08
CA LYS A 317 -22.65 17.71 -24.08
C LYS A 317 -22.26 16.72 -25.19
N ARG A 318 -21.65 17.17 -26.28
CA ARG A 318 -21.19 16.30 -27.37
C ARG A 318 -19.80 15.74 -27.10
N PHE A 319 -18.93 16.50 -26.44
CA PHE A 319 -17.57 16.08 -26.10
C PHE A 319 -17.47 15.16 -24.88
N ASP A 320 -18.51 15.11 -24.05
CA ASP A 320 -18.60 14.24 -22.86
C ASP A 320 -18.56 12.72 -23.18
N PHE A 321 -18.61 12.34 -24.47
CA PHE A 321 -18.49 10.96 -24.94
C PHE A 321 -17.07 10.49 -25.28
N ASP A 322 -16.09 11.41 -25.43
CA ASP A 322 -14.72 11.07 -25.81
C ASP A 322 -13.76 11.23 -24.61
N THR A 323 -13.21 10.12 -24.12
CA THR A 323 -12.30 10.04 -22.95
C THR A 323 -10.91 10.68 -23.17
N GLN A 324 -10.64 11.27 -24.33
CA GLN A 324 -9.35 11.94 -24.64
C GLN A 324 -9.37 13.46 -24.45
N THR A 325 -10.45 14.03 -23.90
CA THR A 325 -10.73 15.48 -23.98
C THR A 325 -10.86 16.22 -22.65
N GLU A 326 -10.36 15.68 -21.53
CA GLU A 326 -10.45 16.31 -20.20
C GLU A 326 -9.92 17.76 -20.17
N HIS A 327 -8.78 18.02 -20.81
CA HIS A 327 -8.21 19.38 -20.87
C HIS A 327 -9.04 20.37 -21.71
N ILE A 328 -9.73 19.90 -22.75
CA ILE A 328 -10.59 20.75 -23.59
C ILE A 328 -11.90 21.04 -22.86
N ASN A 329 -12.44 20.06 -22.12
CA ASN A 329 -13.64 20.23 -21.30
C ASN A 329 -13.42 21.24 -20.15
N LEU A 330 -12.25 21.23 -19.50
CA LEU A 330 -11.91 22.22 -18.47
C LEU A 330 -11.88 23.66 -19.02
N ASN A 331 -11.24 23.87 -20.17
CA ASN A 331 -11.20 25.20 -20.82
C ASN A 331 -12.60 25.66 -21.27
N MET A 332 -13.45 24.74 -21.73
CA MET A 332 -14.83 25.05 -22.10
C MET A 332 -15.69 25.46 -20.90
N HIS A 333 -15.55 24.80 -19.74
CA HIS A 333 -16.21 25.22 -18.50
C HIS A 333 -15.82 26.65 -18.09
N ASP A 334 -14.53 26.98 -18.12
CA ASP A 334 -14.04 28.32 -17.79
C ASP A 334 -14.60 29.39 -18.75
N ASP A 335 -14.68 29.08 -20.04
CA ASP A 335 -15.27 29.96 -21.05
C ASP A 335 -16.77 30.17 -20.82
N ILE A 336 -17.51 29.11 -20.46
CA ILE A 336 -18.93 29.19 -20.09
C ILE A 336 -19.10 30.08 -18.87
N TYR A 337 -18.36 29.83 -17.77
CA TYR A 337 -18.48 30.62 -16.55
C TYR A 337 -18.09 32.08 -16.75
N ARG A 338 -17.06 32.36 -17.55
CA ARG A 338 -16.70 33.73 -17.93
C ARG A 338 -17.85 34.42 -18.64
N LYS A 339 -18.48 33.76 -19.61
CA LYS A 339 -19.61 34.34 -20.36
C LYS A 339 -20.86 34.50 -19.50
N GLU A 340 -21.16 33.56 -18.60
CA GLU A 340 -22.23 33.70 -17.63
C GLU A 340 -22.00 34.85 -16.65
N ASN A 341 -20.75 35.11 -16.25
CA ASN A 341 -20.41 36.28 -15.42
C ASN A 341 -20.69 37.59 -16.18
N GLU A 342 -20.34 37.68 -17.46
CA GLU A 342 -20.65 38.86 -18.29
C GLU A 342 -22.16 39.06 -18.45
N ILE A 343 -22.94 37.98 -18.60
CA ILE A 343 -24.40 38.03 -18.58
C ILE A 343 -24.92 38.55 -17.23
N ARG A 344 -24.38 38.06 -16.11
CA ARG A 344 -24.79 38.52 -14.76
C ARG A 344 -24.49 40.01 -14.55
N LYS A 345 -23.32 40.49 -14.97
CA LYS A 345 -22.98 41.93 -14.93
C LYS A 345 -23.94 42.76 -15.78
N ALA A 346 -24.23 42.31 -17.01
CA ALA A 346 -25.17 42.99 -17.90
C ALA A 346 -26.58 43.05 -17.30
N LYS A 347 -27.06 41.97 -16.67
CA LYS A 347 -28.36 41.95 -15.96
C LYS A 347 -28.43 42.96 -14.82
N ILE A 348 -27.38 43.07 -14.00
CA ILE A 348 -27.33 44.05 -12.90
C ILE A 348 -27.39 45.48 -13.45
N ALA A 349 -26.61 45.78 -14.48
CA ALA A 349 -26.60 47.10 -15.11
C ALA A 349 -27.93 47.43 -15.82
N LEU A 350 -28.56 46.46 -16.51
CA LEU A 350 -29.88 46.62 -17.11
C LEU A 350 -30.95 46.93 -16.07
N ALA A 351 -30.96 46.22 -14.93
CA ALA A 351 -31.90 46.51 -13.85
C ALA A 351 -31.79 47.96 -13.34
N GLY A 352 -30.56 48.51 -13.26
CA GLY A 352 -30.34 49.91 -12.94
C GLY A 352 -30.90 50.88 -14.01
N ILE A 353 -30.61 50.60 -15.28
CA ILE A 353 -31.08 51.42 -16.42
C ILE A 353 -32.61 51.39 -16.54
N GLU A 354 -33.25 50.23 -16.35
CA GLU A 354 -34.72 50.08 -16.38
C GLU A 354 -35.40 50.94 -15.32
N VAL A 355 -34.87 50.99 -14.10
CA VAL A 355 -35.38 51.83 -13.01
C VAL A 355 -35.19 53.32 -13.33
N GLN A 356 -34.04 53.70 -13.91
CA GLN A 356 -33.80 55.07 -14.34
C GLN A 356 -34.72 55.49 -15.50
N GLU A 357 -34.96 54.60 -16.47
CA GLU A 357 -35.83 54.85 -17.62
C GLU A 357 -37.31 54.92 -17.19
N SER A 358 -37.76 54.03 -16.30
CA SER A 358 -39.12 54.04 -15.76
C SER A 358 -39.38 55.28 -14.90
N SER A 359 -38.49 55.61 -13.96
CA SER A 359 -38.60 56.81 -13.13
C SER A 359 -38.67 58.08 -13.96
N ASN A 360 -37.83 58.21 -15.00
CA ASN A 360 -37.83 59.37 -15.91
C ASN A 360 -39.08 59.42 -16.82
N ARG A 361 -39.61 58.25 -17.24
CA ARG A 361 -40.91 58.14 -17.95
C ARG A 361 -42.08 58.60 -17.08
N TYR A 362 -42.16 58.14 -15.84
CA TYR A 362 -43.24 58.50 -14.93
C TYR A 362 -43.22 60.00 -14.61
N ALA A 363 -42.02 60.56 -14.39
CA ALA A 363 -41.84 61.98 -14.12
C ALA A 363 -42.27 62.86 -15.32
N THR A 364 -41.96 62.45 -16.55
CA THR A 364 -42.36 63.17 -17.77
C THR A 364 -43.83 62.98 -18.18
N HIS A 365 -44.48 61.89 -17.74
CA HIS A 365 -45.92 61.65 -18.00
C HIS A 365 -46.86 62.28 -16.96
N GLN A 366 -46.46 62.42 -15.69
CA GLN A 366 -47.29 63.05 -14.66
C GLN A 366 -47.61 64.54 -14.94
N GLU A 367 -46.80 65.25 -15.74
CA GLU A 367 -47.11 66.61 -16.21
C GLU A 367 -48.25 66.68 -17.24
N MET A 368 -48.47 65.64 -18.06
CA MET A 368 -49.56 65.67 -19.06
C MET A 368 -50.94 65.60 -18.41
N HIS A 369 -51.04 65.05 -17.19
CA HIS A 369 -52.29 65.05 -16.43
C HIS A 369 -52.46 66.26 -15.50
N SER A 370 -51.37 66.92 -15.07
CA SER A 370 -51.48 68.14 -14.26
C SER A 370 -51.81 69.39 -15.09
N HIS A 371 -51.53 69.39 -16.39
CA HIS A 371 -51.92 70.47 -17.33
C HIS A 371 -53.31 70.28 -17.97
N SER A 372 -54.00 69.16 -17.72
CA SER A 372 -55.39 68.94 -18.20
C SER A 372 -56.46 69.35 -17.17
N SER A 373 -56.07 69.79 -15.97
CA SER A 373 -56.98 70.15 -14.86
C SER A 373 -56.71 71.54 -14.28
N ARG A 374 -56.31 72.51 -15.11
CA ARG A 374 -56.39 73.93 -14.77
C ARG A 374 -56.96 74.73 -15.93
#